data_AF-A0A9P8BST7-F1
#
_entry.id   AF-A0A9P8BST7-F1
#
_cell.length_a   1.000
_cell.length_b   1.000
_cell.length_c   1.000
_cell.angle_alpha   90.00
_cell.angle_beta   90.00
_cell.angle_gamma   90.00
#
_symmetry.space_group_name_H-M   'P 1'
#
loop_
_entity.id
_entity.type
_entity.pdbx_description
1 polymer ?
#
loop_
_entity_poly.entity_id
_entity_poly.type
_entity_poly.pdbx_seq_one_letter_code
_entity_poly.pdbx_strand_id
1 'polypeptide(L)'
;MPKVNLLSSAEEADAYWQPRLQRSWRNVIQAHFINETVFVHGLYSPFHFSHWLYNGMLPLYSTMKRFGGTKNSWTFRAARYQQDSINRQGTWEMGHFFQTGKELVLSQAEMSTAFQTLPPSDAPICFQRAVIGLGSQCALSYCEINIPTEIYKKFREELAEYYWSTTEAWSRHLRNAQEAINSRWRHHEQGHEARQEVGTEKKRQEAPGSKASNSPLKCLESARYYNFETAGPNHGLEQGEAQSRIGQINPDVADPPEGYQNLLVESGAGVDSGKASKRKLVVGIIQRESSRRLVNDDELIQGLVQAGFRVKWMSFDHGCGIAETAYLLRDIHVLITPHGNAIGTSVFMPSHDPVSTIISVDHSRFKEEWFMFTATALGQRFTQTFCGPNNYVDDVSREHCPYIKDLKAGRDNMVVVPNLILGLPNSMVKTDAEKASMSGLALKRLRNKNQDYVNSNPAAQKLAEEEMDALIGPERPDALIRKYGEDIWTFLWFFWKEAPRYVDVIRVVKFVESLQGDLEQEKLIETTNTQQNLHLDDPQRSFRHYLNYVRKGQACGLTGCSVIMERNVANETTAAFGKHSIDDISKWGLSTSESQALREGLTSEVLKSIWQIEP
;
A
#
# COMPACT_ATOMS: atom_id res chain seq x y z
N MET A 1 24.30 -11.12 -22.98
CA MET A 1 24.38 -10.43 -21.68
C MET A 1 23.31 -11.05 -20.79
N PRO A 2 23.50 -11.13 -19.46
CA PRO A 2 22.43 -11.55 -18.58
C PRO A 2 21.24 -10.58 -18.72
N LYS A 3 20.02 -11.07 -18.52
CA LYS A 3 18.84 -10.21 -18.37
C LYS A 3 19.07 -9.28 -17.18
N VAL A 4 18.68 -8.01 -17.31
CA VAL A 4 18.85 -7.01 -16.26
C VAL A 4 17.50 -6.40 -15.95
N ASN A 5 16.97 -6.69 -14.76
CA ASN A 5 15.76 -6.06 -14.26
C ASN A 5 16.16 -4.91 -13.32
N LEU A 6 16.15 -3.67 -13.83
CA LEU A 6 16.43 -2.46 -13.06
C LEU A 6 15.22 -2.01 -12.23
N LEU A 7 14.00 -2.30 -12.65
CA LEU A 7 12.77 -1.78 -12.02
C LEU A 7 12.04 -2.79 -11.12
N SER A 8 12.54 -4.03 -11.02
CA SER A 8 11.78 -5.18 -10.50
C SER A 8 10.35 -5.19 -11.04
N SER A 9 10.20 -5.04 -12.36
CA SER A 9 8.91 -5.06 -13.07
C SER A 9 8.85 -6.18 -14.09
N ALA A 10 7.71 -6.33 -14.77
CA ALA A 10 7.59 -7.21 -15.93
C ALA A 10 8.48 -6.73 -17.10
N GLU A 11 8.81 -7.64 -18.01
CA GLU A 11 9.75 -7.41 -19.12
C GLU A 11 9.33 -6.22 -20.01
N GLU A 12 8.04 -6.05 -20.24
CA GLU A 12 7.47 -4.95 -21.03
C GLU A 12 7.60 -3.56 -20.37
N ALA A 13 7.73 -3.51 -19.05
CA ALA A 13 7.81 -2.26 -18.29
C ALA A 13 9.26 -1.82 -18.03
N ASP A 14 10.23 -2.72 -18.18
CA ASP A 14 11.65 -2.43 -17.98
C ASP A 14 12.39 -2.28 -19.32
N ALA A 15 12.60 -1.02 -19.72
CA ALA A 15 13.34 -0.69 -20.94
C ALA A 15 14.79 -1.22 -20.95
N TYR A 16 15.32 -1.66 -19.81
CA TYR A 16 16.68 -2.16 -19.64
C TYR A 16 16.78 -3.69 -19.52
N TRP A 17 15.68 -4.43 -19.73
CA TRP A 17 15.64 -5.89 -19.64
C TRP A 17 16.72 -6.60 -20.48
N GLN A 18 16.98 -6.06 -21.68
CA GLN A 18 17.94 -6.61 -22.64
C GLN A 18 19.05 -5.59 -22.97
N PRO A 19 20.02 -5.38 -22.05
CA PRO A 19 21.05 -4.38 -22.27
C PRO A 19 21.96 -4.75 -23.44
N ARG A 20 22.39 -3.75 -24.21
CA ARG A 20 23.35 -3.92 -25.32
C ARG A 20 24.75 -3.54 -24.86
N LEU A 21 25.73 -4.40 -25.14
CA LEU A 21 27.13 -4.08 -24.89
C LEU A 21 27.64 -3.14 -25.98
N GLN A 22 27.94 -1.90 -25.62
CA GLN A 22 28.63 -0.96 -26.51
C GLN A 22 30.11 -0.93 -26.15
N ARG A 23 30.97 -1.45 -27.03
CA ARG A 23 32.42 -1.32 -26.88
C ARG A 23 32.85 0.04 -27.44
N SER A 24 33.38 0.91 -26.58
CA SER A 24 34.03 2.15 -27.02
C SER A 24 35.43 1.81 -27.53
N TRP A 25 35.76 2.27 -28.74
CA TRP A 25 37.10 2.13 -29.35
C TRP A 25 38.09 3.20 -28.87
N ARG A 26 37.70 4.06 -27.91
CA ARG A 26 38.60 5.06 -27.34
C ARG A 26 39.53 4.37 -26.34
N ASN A 27 40.81 4.29 -26.68
CA ASN A 27 41.84 3.62 -25.88
C ASN A 27 42.10 4.29 -24.51
N VAL A 28 41.66 5.54 -24.32
CA VAL A 28 41.77 6.26 -23.06
C VAL A 28 40.53 7.14 -22.88
N ILE A 29 39.83 6.98 -21.76
CA ILE A 29 38.77 7.89 -21.30
C ILE A 29 39.30 8.51 -20.01
N GLN A 30 39.45 9.84 -19.97
CA GLN A 30 39.68 10.54 -18.72
C GLN A 30 38.39 10.44 -17.90
N ALA A 31 38.46 9.84 -16.71
CA ALA A 31 37.30 9.58 -15.87
C ALA A 31 37.64 9.84 -14.40
N HIS A 32 36.64 10.28 -13.63
CA HIS A 32 36.73 10.33 -12.17
C HIS A 32 36.63 8.90 -11.62
N PHE A 33 37.74 8.34 -11.16
CA PHE A 33 37.75 6.98 -10.64
C PHE A 33 37.32 6.95 -9.16
N ILE A 34 36.33 6.13 -8.85
CA ILE A 34 35.84 5.90 -7.48
C ILE A 34 36.07 4.43 -7.13
N ASN A 35 36.90 4.21 -6.11
CA ASN A 35 37.27 2.88 -5.64
C ASN A 35 36.21 2.24 -4.73
N GLU A 36 34.95 2.26 -5.18
CA GLU A 36 33.79 1.76 -4.43
C GLU A 36 32.84 0.98 -5.35
N THR A 37 31.79 0.40 -4.75
CA THR A 37 30.71 -0.27 -5.47
C THR A 37 29.53 0.68 -5.66
N VAL A 38 29.04 0.80 -6.90
CA VAL A 38 27.77 1.47 -7.20
C VAL A 38 26.64 0.46 -7.40
N PHE A 39 25.48 0.74 -6.84
CA PHE A 39 24.25 -0.02 -7.04
C PHE A 39 23.37 0.68 -8.06
N VAL A 40 23.24 0.10 -9.25
CA VAL A 40 22.48 0.67 -10.36
C VAL A 40 21.06 0.11 -10.33
N HIS A 41 20.07 0.99 -10.20
CA HIS A 41 18.66 0.64 -10.09
C HIS A 41 17.77 1.57 -10.91
N GLY A 42 16.50 1.20 -11.02
CA GLY A 42 15.44 2.09 -11.43
C GLY A 42 14.34 2.16 -10.38
N LEU A 43 13.47 3.15 -10.50
CA LEU A 43 12.30 3.26 -9.62
C LEU A 43 10.99 3.28 -10.41
N TYR A 44 10.02 2.52 -9.89
CA TYR A 44 8.62 2.61 -10.30
C TYR A 44 7.93 3.81 -9.62
N SER A 45 8.45 5.02 -9.88
CA SER A 45 8.08 6.27 -9.20
C SER A 45 7.98 7.42 -10.21
N PRO A 46 7.04 8.37 -10.06
CA PRO A 46 6.20 8.67 -8.89
C PRO A 46 4.73 8.18 -8.97
N PHE A 47 4.46 7.01 -9.55
CA PHE A 47 3.07 6.59 -9.79
C PHE A 47 2.29 6.32 -8.48
N HIS A 48 2.75 5.37 -7.63
CA HIS A 48 2.08 4.96 -6.38
C HIS A 48 3.09 4.58 -5.28
N PHE A 49 2.77 4.83 -4.00
CA PHE A 49 3.65 4.52 -2.85
C PHE A 49 4.08 3.06 -2.82
N SER A 50 3.10 2.16 -2.94
CA SER A 50 3.32 0.71 -2.94
C SER A 50 4.28 0.27 -4.05
N HIS A 51 4.15 0.80 -5.27
CA HIS A 51 5.06 0.44 -6.36
C HIS A 51 6.48 0.96 -6.09
N TRP A 52 6.61 2.21 -5.63
CA TRP A 52 7.92 2.74 -5.23
C TRP A 52 8.57 1.86 -4.15
N LEU A 53 7.80 1.42 -3.17
CA LEU A 53 8.28 0.62 -2.05
C LEU A 53 8.63 -0.82 -2.45
N TYR A 54 7.72 -1.56 -3.06
CA TYR A 54 7.87 -3.00 -3.33
C TYR A 54 8.59 -3.32 -4.65
N ASN A 55 8.59 -2.42 -5.63
CA ASN A 55 9.32 -2.60 -6.89
C ASN A 55 10.65 -1.82 -6.89
N GLY A 56 10.76 -0.73 -6.14
CA GLY A 56 12.00 0.04 -6.06
C GLY A 56 12.79 -0.28 -4.79
N MET A 57 12.25 0.15 -3.65
CA MET A 57 13.04 0.26 -2.42
C MET A 57 13.41 -1.04 -1.75
N LEU A 58 12.44 -1.93 -1.55
CA LEU A 58 12.68 -3.22 -0.91
C LEU A 58 13.61 -4.10 -1.75
N PRO A 59 13.46 -4.20 -3.09
CA PRO A 59 14.42 -4.91 -3.92
C PRO A 59 15.82 -4.26 -3.92
N LEU A 60 15.91 -2.92 -3.94
CA LEU A 60 17.19 -2.21 -3.84
C LEU A 60 17.87 -2.51 -2.50
N TYR A 61 17.12 -2.41 -1.41
CA TYR A 61 17.60 -2.71 -0.08
C TYR A 61 18.07 -4.17 0.04
N SER A 62 17.26 -5.12 -0.45
CA SER A 62 17.62 -6.55 -0.53
C SER A 62 18.94 -6.76 -1.28
N THR A 63 19.06 -6.15 -2.45
CA THR A 63 20.25 -6.24 -3.31
C THR A 63 21.47 -5.64 -2.62
N MET A 64 21.31 -4.48 -1.96
CA MET A 64 22.38 -3.87 -1.18
C MET A 64 22.84 -4.81 -0.08
N LYS A 65 21.95 -5.37 0.75
CA LYS A 65 22.34 -6.31 1.81
C LYS A 65 23.07 -7.53 1.26
N ARG A 66 22.57 -8.11 0.16
CA ARG A 66 23.19 -9.27 -0.50
C ARG A 66 24.64 -9.03 -0.94
N PHE A 67 24.95 -7.82 -1.41
CA PHE A 67 26.26 -7.51 -1.97
C PHE A 67 27.09 -6.59 -1.07
N GLY A 68 26.81 -6.57 0.24
CA GLY A 68 27.59 -5.81 1.22
C GLY A 68 27.44 -4.28 1.11
N GLY A 69 26.36 -3.82 0.48
CA GLY A 69 25.97 -2.42 0.47
C GLY A 69 25.64 -1.92 1.86
N THR A 70 26.00 -0.67 2.12
CA THR A 70 25.81 0.01 3.40
C THR A 70 25.09 1.34 3.18
N LYS A 71 24.76 2.05 4.27
CA LYS A 71 24.18 3.40 4.22
C LYS A 71 25.09 4.47 3.59
N ASN A 72 26.34 4.11 3.32
CA ASN A 72 27.35 4.95 2.70
C ASN A 72 27.60 4.57 1.22
N SER A 73 26.97 3.50 0.72
CA SER A 73 27.19 3.03 -0.64
C SER A 73 26.62 3.98 -1.68
N TRP A 74 27.26 3.99 -2.86
CA TRP A 74 26.77 4.73 -4.01
C TRP A 74 25.58 4.02 -4.64
N THR A 75 24.55 4.79 -4.98
CA THR A 75 23.48 4.30 -5.83
C THR A 75 23.42 5.14 -7.10
N PHE A 76 22.92 4.55 -8.19
CA PHE A 76 22.70 5.24 -9.45
C PHE A 76 21.32 4.88 -9.97
N ARG A 77 20.45 5.89 -10.05
CA ARG A 77 19.10 5.75 -10.59
C ARG A 77 19.14 5.95 -12.10
N ALA A 78 19.24 4.84 -12.83
CA ALA A 78 19.37 4.82 -14.28
C ALA A 78 18.02 4.85 -15.03
N ALA A 79 16.92 4.51 -14.34
CA ALA A 79 15.61 4.35 -14.96
C ALA A 79 14.46 4.85 -14.07
N ARG A 80 13.37 5.27 -14.72
CA ARG A 80 12.09 5.57 -14.09
C ARG A 80 10.96 4.93 -14.88
N TYR A 81 9.94 4.45 -14.18
CA TYR A 81 8.70 4.03 -14.81
C TYR A 81 7.94 5.25 -15.32
N GLN A 82 7.89 5.39 -16.66
CA GLN A 82 7.34 6.54 -17.39
C GLN A 82 8.11 7.84 -17.10
N GLN A 83 8.33 8.69 -18.11
CA GLN A 83 9.07 9.96 -17.96
C GLN A 83 8.26 11.06 -17.26
N ASP A 84 7.35 10.68 -16.36
CA ASP A 84 6.49 11.63 -15.66
C ASP A 84 7.35 12.58 -14.84
N SER A 85 7.02 13.87 -14.89
CA SER A 85 7.68 14.86 -14.06
C SER A 85 7.38 14.54 -12.60
N ILE A 86 8.40 14.64 -11.74
CA ILE A 86 8.24 14.50 -10.28
C ILE A 86 7.58 15.79 -9.78
N ASN A 87 6.31 15.96 -10.09
CA ASN A 87 5.53 17.11 -9.64
C ASN A 87 4.90 16.86 -8.26
N ARG A 88 5.38 15.84 -7.53
CA ARG A 88 4.92 15.56 -6.17
C ARG A 88 5.69 16.42 -5.17
N GLN A 89 4.93 17.14 -4.35
CA GLN A 89 5.38 17.96 -3.21
C GLN A 89 5.85 17.12 -2.00
N GLY A 90 6.57 16.02 -2.23
CA GLY A 90 6.97 15.11 -1.18
C GLY A 90 7.75 13.97 -1.78
N THR A 91 9.07 14.01 -1.62
CA THR A 91 9.95 12.92 -1.98
C THR A 91 9.91 11.94 -0.83
N TRP A 92 9.66 10.66 -1.11
CA TRP A 92 9.79 9.65 -0.07
C TRP A 92 11.19 9.76 0.52
N GLU A 93 11.25 9.96 1.84
CA GLU A 93 12.51 10.20 2.52
C GLU A 93 13.40 8.98 2.44
N MET A 94 14.67 9.22 2.14
CA MET A 94 15.65 8.18 1.86
C MET A 94 16.92 8.37 2.68
N GLY A 95 16.97 9.41 3.52
CA GLY A 95 18.14 9.76 4.31
C GLY A 95 18.53 8.70 5.33
N HIS A 96 17.59 7.86 5.78
CA HIS A 96 17.89 6.71 6.64
C HIS A 96 18.65 5.61 5.87
N PHE A 97 18.38 5.42 4.57
CA PHE A 97 19.13 4.50 3.72
C PHE A 97 20.45 5.08 3.24
N PHE A 98 20.57 6.40 3.08
CA PHE A 98 21.74 7.06 2.52
C PHE A 98 22.23 8.20 3.41
N GLN A 99 22.71 7.87 4.62
CA GLN A 99 23.14 8.88 5.59
C GLN A 99 24.33 9.70 5.09
N THR A 100 25.31 9.04 4.47
CA THR A 100 26.45 9.71 3.80
C THR A 100 26.68 9.21 2.38
N GLY A 101 25.90 8.20 1.94
CA GLY A 101 25.92 7.72 0.56
C GLY A 101 25.47 8.79 -0.42
N LYS A 102 25.83 8.61 -1.69
CA LYS A 102 25.41 9.49 -2.78
C LYS A 102 24.54 8.72 -3.76
N GLU A 103 23.43 9.32 -4.16
CA GLU A 103 22.61 8.81 -5.26
C GLU A 103 22.87 9.65 -6.50
N LEU A 104 23.42 9.03 -7.54
CA LEU A 104 23.51 9.65 -8.85
C LEU A 104 22.14 9.63 -9.52
N VAL A 105 21.70 10.78 -10.01
CA VAL A 105 20.47 10.93 -10.82
C VAL A 105 20.80 11.61 -12.15
N LEU A 106 19.97 11.43 -13.17
CA LEU A 106 20.32 11.83 -14.55
C LEU A 106 19.89 13.26 -14.89
N SER A 107 19.03 13.88 -14.09
CA SER A 107 18.57 15.25 -14.35
C SER A 107 18.29 16.03 -13.08
N GLN A 108 18.40 17.36 -13.16
CA GLN A 108 18.11 18.25 -12.03
C GLN A 108 16.67 18.07 -11.54
N ALA A 109 15.74 17.73 -12.44
CA ALA A 109 14.35 17.45 -12.10
C ALA A 109 14.16 16.18 -11.26
N GLU A 110 15.17 15.31 -11.21
CA GLU A 110 15.20 14.11 -10.35
C GLU A 110 15.85 14.37 -8.99
N MET A 111 16.51 15.51 -8.82
CA MET A 111 17.09 15.91 -7.54
C MET A 111 15.99 16.39 -6.61
N SER A 112 15.80 15.60 -5.57
CA SER A 112 14.65 15.56 -4.69
C SER A 112 15.11 15.58 -3.22
N THR A 113 16.36 15.19 -2.96
CA THR A 113 17.00 15.19 -1.64
C THR A 113 18.43 15.75 -1.72
N ALA A 114 19.02 16.08 -0.56
CA ALA A 114 20.38 16.62 -0.50
C ALA A 114 21.50 15.61 -0.80
N PHE A 115 21.24 14.30 -0.72
CA PHE A 115 22.23 13.26 -1.02
C PHE A 115 22.21 12.84 -2.51
N GLN A 116 21.21 13.30 -3.26
CA GLN A 116 21.19 13.13 -4.71
C GLN A 116 22.12 14.14 -5.36
N THR A 117 22.82 13.71 -6.40
CA THR A 117 23.75 14.57 -7.13
C THR A 117 23.74 14.21 -8.61
N LEU A 118 24.03 15.20 -9.44
CA LEU A 118 24.27 14.95 -10.86
C LEU A 118 25.68 14.38 -11.04
N PRO A 119 25.87 13.49 -12.03
CA PRO A 119 27.20 13.18 -12.52
C PRO A 119 27.93 14.48 -12.89
N PRO A 120 29.25 14.56 -12.64
CA PRO A 120 30.05 15.69 -13.04
C PRO A 120 30.00 15.87 -14.57
N SER A 121 29.97 17.12 -15.02
CA SER A 121 29.79 17.46 -16.44
C SER A 121 31.08 17.43 -17.26
N ASP A 122 32.24 17.39 -16.59
CA ASP A 122 33.57 17.47 -17.20
C ASP A 122 34.11 16.10 -17.65
N ALA A 123 33.80 15.04 -16.90
CA ALA A 123 34.26 13.69 -17.20
C ALA A 123 33.30 12.60 -16.67
N PRO A 124 33.23 11.41 -17.29
CA PRO A 124 32.48 10.30 -16.75
C PRO A 124 33.04 9.82 -15.40
N ILE A 125 32.19 9.22 -14.57
CA ILE A 125 32.62 8.52 -13.35
C ILE A 125 32.88 7.05 -13.70
N CYS A 126 34.01 6.52 -13.23
CA CYS A 126 34.35 5.10 -13.31
C CYS A 126 34.36 4.50 -11.91
N PHE A 127 33.45 3.58 -11.62
CA PHE A 127 33.44 2.83 -10.36
C PHE A 127 34.25 1.55 -10.50
N GLN A 128 34.97 1.17 -9.44
CA GLN A 128 35.69 -0.11 -9.40
C GLN A 128 34.75 -1.30 -9.60
N ARG A 129 33.55 -1.24 -9.03
CA ARG A 129 32.54 -2.31 -9.09
C ARG A 129 31.16 -1.72 -9.30
N ALA A 130 30.29 -2.47 -9.99
CA ALA A 130 28.88 -2.16 -10.10
C ALA A 130 28.04 -3.40 -9.85
N VAL A 131 26.97 -3.24 -9.07
CA VAL A 131 25.86 -4.20 -8.97
C VAL A 131 24.73 -3.61 -9.81
N ILE A 132 24.35 -4.29 -10.90
CA ILE A 132 23.40 -3.76 -11.88
C ILE A 132 22.08 -4.52 -11.78
N GLY A 133 21.01 -3.78 -11.48
CA GLY A 133 19.67 -4.29 -11.34
C GLY A 133 19.33 -4.78 -9.95
N LEU A 134 18.05 -5.11 -9.79
CA LEU A 134 17.41 -5.50 -8.53
C LEU A 134 17.26 -7.03 -8.43
N GLY A 135 17.93 -7.76 -9.33
CA GLY A 135 17.99 -9.22 -9.35
C GLY A 135 16.65 -9.92 -9.60
N SER A 136 15.69 -9.24 -10.24
CA SER A 136 14.32 -9.73 -10.43
C SER A 136 13.66 -10.18 -9.13
N GLN A 137 14.00 -9.51 -8.01
CA GLN A 137 13.46 -9.79 -6.69
C GLN A 137 12.24 -8.92 -6.42
N CYS A 138 11.09 -9.54 -6.21
CA CYS A 138 9.91 -8.94 -5.60
C CYS A 138 8.91 -10.04 -5.23
N ALA A 139 7.89 -9.72 -4.44
CA ALA A 139 6.88 -10.70 -4.03
C ALA A 139 5.95 -11.15 -5.17
N LEU A 140 6.01 -10.50 -6.34
CA LEU A 140 4.98 -10.58 -7.38
C LEU A 140 5.25 -11.72 -8.36
N SER A 141 4.19 -12.17 -9.03
CA SER A 141 4.22 -13.31 -9.95
C SER A 141 5.20 -13.17 -11.13
N TYR A 142 5.48 -11.94 -11.56
CA TYR A 142 6.44 -11.66 -12.64
C TYR A 142 7.91 -11.60 -12.18
N CYS A 143 8.17 -11.67 -10.88
CA CYS A 143 9.53 -11.72 -10.36
C CYS A 143 10.03 -13.16 -10.26
N GLU A 144 11.30 -13.37 -10.58
CA GLU A 144 11.93 -14.69 -10.59
C GLU A 144 12.13 -15.22 -9.17
N ILE A 145 12.40 -14.34 -8.21
CA ILE A 145 12.74 -14.70 -6.83
C ILE A 145 11.97 -13.76 -5.88
N ASN A 146 11.52 -14.27 -4.74
CA ASN A 146 10.98 -13.40 -3.69
C ASN A 146 12.10 -12.73 -2.90
N ILE A 147 11.78 -11.59 -2.30
CA ILE A 147 12.63 -11.00 -1.27
C ILE A 147 12.46 -11.85 0.00
N PRO A 148 13.56 -12.25 0.67
CA PRO A 148 13.46 -12.97 1.94
C PRO A 148 12.67 -12.19 3.00
N THR A 149 11.83 -12.85 3.78
CA THR A 149 10.99 -12.22 4.82
C THR A 149 11.82 -11.40 5.82
N GLU A 150 13.01 -11.88 6.14
CA GLU A 150 13.95 -11.25 7.07
C GLU A 150 14.44 -9.90 6.57
N ILE A 151 14.49 -9.69 5.24
CA ILE A 151 14.85 -8.41 4.63
C ILE A 151 13.79 -7.35 4.89
N TYR A 152 12.51 -7.70 4.75
CA TYR A 152 11.42 -6.78 5.07
C TYR A 152 11.42 -6.42 6.56
N LYS A 153 11.63 -7.40 7.43
CA LYS A 153 11.75 -7.19 8.88
C LYS A 153 12.89 -6.22 9.19
N LYS A 154 14.09 -6.47 8.66
CA LYS A 154 15.25 -5.62 8.90
C LYS A 154 15.07 -4.21 8.34
N PHE A 155 14.44 -4.07 7.18
CA PHE A 155 14.09 -2.79 6.59
C PHE A 155 13.22 -1.96 7.55
N ARG A 156 12.16 -2.57 8.12
CA ARG A 156 11.29 -1.92 9.11
C ARG A 156 12.04 -1.57 10.40
N GLU A 157 12.90 -2.47 10.89
CA GLU A 157 13.69 -2.24 12.11
C GLU A 157 14.68 -1.08 11.95
N GLU A 158 15.40 -0.99 10.84
CA GLU A 158 16.34 0.11 10.58
C GLU A 158 15.60 1.46 10.43
N LEU A 159 14.40 1.46 9.86
CA LEU A 159 13.50 2.61 9.84
C LEU A 159 13.12 3.04 11.27
N ALA A 160 12.67 2.10 12.09
CA ALA A 160 12.29 2.36 13.47
C ALA A 160 13.48 2.87 14.28
N GLU A 161 14.65 2.24 14.13
CA GLU A 161 15.88 2.61 14.81
C GLU A 161 16.26 4.07 14.51
N TYR A 162 16.15 4.48 13.24
CA TYR A 162 16.54 5.80 12.79
C TYR A 162 15.56 6.90 13.22
N TYR A 163 14.26 6.66 13.07
CA TYR A 163 13.26 7.73 13.19
C TYR A 163 12.59 7.80 14.56
N TRP A 164 12.39 6.67 15.25
CA TRP A 164 11.60 6.66 16.48
C TRP A 164 12.07 5.62 17.52
N SER A 165 13.35 5.28 17.53
CA SER A 165 13.93 4.45 18.61
C SER A 165 13.88 5.12 19.97
N THR A 166 13.85 6.45 19.98
CA THR A 166 13.63 7.27 21.18
C THR A 166 12.66 8.43 20.89
N THR A 167 12.06 8.97 21.94
CA THR A 167 11.22 10.18 21.87
C THR A 167 11.97 11.36 21.25
N GLU A 168 13.27 11.50 21.54
CA GLU A 168 14.12 12.55 20.99
C GLU A 168 14.39 12.37 19.49
N ALA A 169 14.59 11.13 19.03
CA ALA A 169 14.77 10.82 17.62
C ALA A 169 13.52 11.21 16.83
N TRP A 170 12.34 10.82 17.33
CA TRP A 170 11.07 11.16 16.72
C TRP A 170 10.78 12.66 16.72
N SER A 171 11.00 13.32 17.86
CA SER A 171 10.85 14.77 17.97
C SER A 171 11.78 15.53 17.03
N ARG A 172 13.01 15.04 16.84
CA ARG A 172 13.97 15.62 15.89
C ARG A 172 13.49 15.45 14.45
N HIS A 173 12.99 14.27 14.11
CA HIS A 173 12.41 14.00 12.80
C HIS A 173 11.27 14.98 12.48
N LEU A 174 10.29 15.10 13.37
CA LEU A 174 9.15 16.01 13.18
C LEU A 174 9.59 17.47 12.98
N ARG A 175 10.57 17.95 13.76
CA ARG A 175 11.14 19.29 13.58
C ARG A 175 11.81 19.44 12.21
N ASN A 176 12.66 18.50 11.82
CA ASN A 176 13.35 18.55 10.53
C ASN A 176 12.37 18.52 9.36
N ALA A 177 11.34 17.67 9.43
CA ALA A 177 10.26 17.60 8.45
C ALA A 177 9.53 18.95 8.35
N GLN A 178 9.17 19.55 9.50
CA GLN A 178 8.52 20.85 9.54
C GLN A 178 9.38 21.99 8.98
N GLU A 179 10.67 22.01 9.30
CA GLU A 179 11.63 22.97 8.76
C GLU A 179 11.79 22.84 7.24
N ALA A 180 11.85 21.61 6.72
CA ALA A 180 11.93 21.35 5.28
C ALA A 180 10.67 21.84 4.55
N ILE A 181 9.49 21.64 5.13
CA ILE A 181 8.24 22.20 4.61
C ILE A 181 8.32 23.73 4.56
N ASN A 182 8.65 24.36 5.68
CA ASN A 182 8.75 25.81 5.78
C ASN A 182 9.78 26.40 4.80
N SER A 183 10.87 25.70 4.55
CA SER A 183 11.88 26.09 3.56
C SER A 183 11.33 26.06 2.13
N ARG A 184 10.62 25.00 1.74
CA ARG A 184 10.00 24.89 0.41
C ARG A 184 8.98 26.01 0.15
N TRP A 185 8.16 26.34 1.15
CA TRP A 185 7.20 27.44 1.04
C TRP A 185 7.89 28.78 0.78
N ARG A 186 8.96 29.10 1.54
CA ARG A 186 9.74 30.32 1.33
C ARG A 186 10.32 30.42 -0.08
N HIS A 187 10.86 29.32 -0.61
CA HIS A 187 11.37 29.30 -1.99
C HIS A 187 10.28 29.47 -3.05
N HIS A 188 9.09 28.90 -2.82
CA HIS A 188 7.96 29.05 -3.73
C HIS A 188 7.43 30.50 -3.75
N GLU A 189 7.35 31.15 -2.59
CA GLU A 189 6.95 32.55 -2.48
C GLU A 189 7.95 33.48 -3.17
N GLN A 190 9.25 33.29 -2.96
CA GLN A 190 10.31 34.04 -3.64
C GLN A 190 10.28 33.83 -5.18
N GLY A 191 10.00 32.61 -5.64
CA GLY A 191 9.87 32.31 -7.08
C GLY A 191 8.64 32.93 -7.73
N HIS A 192 7.56 33.14 -6.97
CA HIS A 192 6.36 33.82 -7.46
C HIS A 192 6.52 35.34 -7.52
N GLU A 193 7.16 35.95 -6.52
CA GLU A 193 7.47 37.38 -6.53
C GLU A 193 8.36 37.73 -7.74
N ALA A 194 9.39 36.92 -8.02
CA ALA A 194 10.27 37.11 -9.18
C ALA A 194 9.57 36.95 -10.55
N ARG A 195 8.42 36.25 -10.60
CA ARG A 195 7.63 36.08 -11.84
C ARG A 195 6.50 37.11 -11.97
N GLN A 196 6.03 37.71 -10.87
CA GLN A 196 4.95 38.69 -10.88
C GLN A 196 5.40 40.11 -11.29
N GLU A 197 6.70 40.41 -11.33
CA GLU A 197 7.19 41.67 -11.89
C GLU A 197 7.02 41.79 -13.42
N VAL A 198 6.61 40.71 -14.10
CA VAL A 198 6.41 40.70 -15.57
C VAL A 198 5.00 40.23 -15.93
N GLY A 199 3.99 41.07 -15.66
CA GLY A 199 2.73 41.05 -16.43
C GLY A 199 1.44 40.95 -15.64
N THR A 200 0.69 42.07 -15.68
CA THR A 200 -0.77 42.21 -15.49
C THR A 200 -1.37 41.81 -14.13
N GLU A 201 -1.64 42.88 -13.40
CA GLU A 201 -2.36 43.09 -12.14
C GLU A 201 -3.83 42.58 -12.15
N LYS A 202 -4.08 41.31 -12.44
CA LYS A 202 -5.43 40.71 -12.30
C LYS A 202 -5.60 40.07 -10.92
N LYS A 203 -6.17 40.87 -10.01
CA LYS A 203 -6.61 40.52 -8.64
C LYS A 203 -7.13 39.08 -8.50
N ARG A 204 -6.33 38.19 -7.88
CA ARG A 204 -6.85 37.05 -7.12
C ARG A 204 -6.93 37.45 -5.65
N GLN A 205 -8.13 37.82 -5.20
CA GLN A 205 -8.47 37.86 -3.79
C GLN A 205 -8.76 36.42 -3.34
N GLU A 206 -7.71 35.63 -3.14
CA GLU A 206 -7.84 34.38 -2.37
C GLU A 206 -7.85 34.76 -0.88
N ALA A 207 -8.86 34.29 -0.15
CA ALA A 207 -9.11 34.69 1.23
C ALA A 207 -7.89 34.36 2.12
N PRO A 208 -7.37 35.33 2.91
CA PRO A 208 -6.28 35.12 3.85
C PRO A 208 -6.79 34.19 4.97
N GLY A 209 -6.49 32.90 4.85
CA GLY A 209 -6.96 31.86 5.76
C GLY A 209 -7.21 30.50 5.11
N SER A 210 -7.35 30.43 3.79
CA SER A 210 -7.54 29.16 3.07
C SER A 210 -6.25 28.45 2.64
N LYS A 211 -5.07 29.02 2.95
CA LYS A 211 -3.76 28.33 2.85
C LYS A 211 -3.60 27.28 3.96
N ALA A 212 -4.63 26.44 4.17
CA ALA A 212 -4.53 25.29 5.05
C ALA A 212 -3.42 24.39 4.50
N SER A 213 -2.38 24.30 5.30
CA SER A 213 -1.11 23.62 5.07
C SER A 213 -1.28 22.19 4.56
N ASN A 214 -0.80 21.92 3.35
CA ASN A 214 -0.38 20.56 2.95
C ASN A 214 0.95 20.25 3.65
N SER A 215 0.93 20.17 4.98
CA SER A 215 2.05 19.61 5.74
C SER A 215 2.04 18.09 5.53
N PRO A 216 3.13 17.41 5.15
CA PRO A 216 3.22 15.95 5.22
C PRO A 216 3.05 15.40 6.65
N LEU A 217 3.03 16.24 7.68
CA LEU A 217 2.61 15.87 9.03
C LEU A 217 1.08 15.86 9.20
N LYS A 218 0.31 16.35 8.21
CA LYS A 218 -1.14 16.35 8.23
C LYS A 218 -1.71 14.93 8.32
N CYS A 219 -1.01 13.91 7.82
CA CYS A 219 -1.43 12.53 8.06
C CYS A 219 -1.39 12.14 9.54
N LEU A 220 -0.40 12.63 10.31
CA LEU A 220 -0.33 12.41 11.75
C LEU A 220 -1.43 13.20 12.48
N GLU A 221 -1.66 14.45 12.09
CA GLU A 221 -2.71 15.31 12.65
C GLU A 221 -4.11 14.77 12.36
N SER A 222 -4.29 14.12 11.22
CA SER A 222 -5.58 13.52 10.81
C SER A 222 -5.79 12.13 11.40
N ALA A 223 -4.77 11.52 12.00
CA ALA A 223 -4.91 10.22 12.65
C ALA A 223 -5.75 10.36 13.92
N ARG A 224 -6.78 9.51 14.06
CA ARG A 224 -7.70 9.48 15.19
C ARG A 224 -7.48 8.19 15.98
N TYR A 225 -7.39 8.31 17.30
CA TYR A 225 -7.18 7.19 18.20
C TYR A 225 -8.38 7.04 19.11
N TYR A 226 -8.94 5.84 19.16
CA TYR A 226 -10.09 5.50 19.99
C TYR A 226 -9.63 4.54 21.09
N ASN A 227 -9.52 5.06 22.31
CA ASN A 227 -9.08 4.35 23.52
C ASN A 227 -10.22 4.28 24.55
N PHE A 228 -10.17 3.27 25.41
CA PHE A 228 -11.32 2.80 26.21
C PHE A 228 -11.68 3.62 27.45
N GLU A 229 -10.80 4.49 27.93
CA GLU A 229 -10.93 4.99 29.32
C GLU A 229 -12.11 5.96 29.53
N THR A 230 -12.71 6.50 28.47
CA THR A 230 -13.82 7.47 28.55
C THR A 230 -15.02 7.15 27.64
N ALA A 231 -14.96 6.02 26.95
CA ALA A 231 -15.91 5.59 25.93
C ALA A 231 -17.29 5.23 26.49
N GLY A 232 -18.09 6.22 26.89
CA GLY A 232 -19.51 6.01 27.16
C GLY A 232 -20.25 5.50 25.91
N PRO A 233 -21.48 4.97 26.04
CA PRO A 233 -22.27 4.43 24.91
C PRO A 233 -22.59 5.45 23.80
N ASN A 234 -22.26 6.74 23.99
CA ASN A 234 -22.55 7.85 23.09
C ASN A 234 -21.27 8.54 22.56
N HIS A 235 -20.37 7.78 21.93
CA HIS A 235 -19.11 8.29 21.36
C HIS A 235 -19.26 9.30 20.21
N GLY A 236 -20.48 9.58 19.73
CA GLY A 236 -20.75 10.58 18.69
C GLY A 236 -20.51 12.05 19.10
N LEU A 237 -20.18 12.33 20.37
CA LEU A 237 -20.03 13.70 20.89
C LEU A 237 -18.58 14.14 21.15
N GLU A 238 -17.58 13.28 20.94
CA GLU A 238 -16.17 13.56 21.28
C GLU A 238 -15.33 14.09 20.11
N GLN A 239 -15.95 14.63 19.05
CA GLN A 239 -15.21 15.35 17.99
C GLN A 239 -14.36 16.51 18.55
N GLY A 240 -14.71 17.06 19.71
CA GLY A 240 -13.96 18.10 20.40
C GLY A 240 -12.65 17.63 21.07
N GLU A 241 -12.55 16.37 21.48
CA GLU A 241 -11.34 15.85 22.15
C GLU A 241 -10.25 15.40 21.17
N ALA A 242 -10.63 15.01 19.94
CA ALA A 242 -9.65 14.65 18.90
C ALA A 242 -8.72 15.82 18.54
N GLN A 243 -9.21 17.07 18.64
CA GLN A 243 -8.42 18.27 18.33
C GLN A 243 -7.45 18.68 19.46
N SER A 244 -7.70 18.26 20.71
CA SER A 244 -6.86 18.64 21.87
C SER A 244 -5.75 17.62 22.18
N ARG A 245 -5.79 16.42 21.57
CA ARG A 245 -4.86 15.30 21.86
C ARG A 245 -3.67 15.20 20.89
N ILE A 246 -3.12 16.34 20.44
CA ILE A 246 -1.81 16.42 19.76
C ILE A 246 -0.69 15.77 20.62
N GLY A 247 -0.90 15.58 21.93
CA GLY A 247 -0.01 14.82 22.82
C GLY A 247 0.13 13.32 22.56
N GLN A 248 -0.69 12.70 21.70
CA GLN A 248 -0.55 11.28 21.33
C GLN A 248 0.45 11.02 20.19
N ILE A 249 1.25 12.03 19.82
CA ILE A 249 2.45 11.86 18.98
C ILE A 249 3.45 10.84 19.59
N ASN A 250 3.25 10.40 20.85
CA ASN A 250 3.93 9.27 21.50
C ASN A 250 2.91 8.24 22.05
N PRO A 251 2.31 7.35 21.23
CA PRO A 251 1.36 6.33 21.68
C PRO A 251 2.01 5.23 22.54
N ASP A 252 3.33 5.25 22.70
CA ASP A 252 4.06 4.34 23.60
C ASP A 252 3.91 4.73 25.08
N VAL A 253 3.32 5.89 25.38
CA VAL A 253 2.66 6.12 26.67
C VAL A 253 1.29 5.43 26.64
N ALA A 254 1.30 4.13 26.33
CA ALA A 254 0.18 3.27 26.59
C ALA A 254 0.09 3.14 28.11
N ASP A 255 -1.10 3.37 28.68
CA ASP A 255 -1.32 3.18 30.11
C ASP A 255 -0.71 1.85 30.53
N PRO A 256 0.10 1.82 31.61
CA PRO A 256 0.68 0.58 32.10
C PRO A 256 -0.44 -0.43 32.29
N PRO A 257 -0.20 -1.74 32.06
CA PRO A 257 -1.22 -2.78 32.17
C PRO A 257 -1.98 -2.78 33.51
N GLU A 258 -1.40 -2.15 34.52
CA GLU A 258 -1.90 -1.97 35.88
C GLU A 258 -3.06 -0.96 36.00
N GLY A 259 -3.32 -0.12 34.98
CA GLY A 259 -4.37 0.92 35.01
C GLY A 259 -5.68 0.58 34.31
N TYR A 260 -5.75 -0.55 33.60
CA TYR A 260 -6.89 -0.84 32.71
C TYR A 260 -8.10 -1.40 33.49
N GLN A 261 -9.10 -0.56 33.76
CA GLN A 261 -10.42 -1.00 34.23
C GLN A 261 -11.39 -1.17 33.05
N ASN A 262 -11.91 -2.39 32.90
CA ASN A 262 -12.90 -2.72 31.87
C ASN A 262 -14.27 -2.15 32.29
N LEU A 263 -14.68 -1.02 31.71
CA LEU A 263 -15.94 -0.32 32.03
C LEU A 263 -17.22 -1.11 31.66
N LEU A 264 -17.10 -2.28 31.01
CA LEU A 264 -18.23 -3.10 30.53
C LEU A 264 -18.43 -4.41 31.31
N VAL A 265 -17.68 -4.66 32.40
CA VAL A 265 -17.85 -5.88 33.22
C VAL A 265 -18.79 -5.66 34.41
N GLU A 266 -19.51 -4.54 34.48
CA GLU A 266 -20.57 -4.35 35.47
C GLU A 266 -21.96 -4.54 34.86
N SER A 267 -22.54 -5.72 35.04
CA SER A 267 -23.99 -5.94 35.28
C SER A 267 -24.43 -7.42 35.32
N GLY A 268 -23.52 -8.40 35.28
CA GLY A 268 -23.82 -9.79 35.60
C GLY A 268 -23.15 -10.20 36.91
N ALA A 269 -23.92 -10.35 37.98
CA ALA A 269 -23.45 -10.59 39.35
C ALA A 269 -22.32 -11.63 39.48
N GLY A 270 -21.18 -11.21 40.04
CA GLY A 270 -20.20 -12.11 40.65
C GLY A 270 -18.97 -12.52 39.82
N VAL A 271 -18.44 -11.66 38.94
CA VAL A 271 -17.19 -11.96 38.21
C VAL A 271 -15.97 -11.41 38.95
N ASP A 272 -15.04 -12.30 39.30
CA ASP A 272 -13.77 -12.03 39.98
C ASP A 272 -13.02 -10.81 39.41
N SER A 273 -12.90 -9.77 40.22
CA SER A 273 -12.12 -8.54 39.97
C SER A 273 -10.59 -8.76 39.85
N GLY A 274 -10.13 -10.02 39.87
CA GLY A 274 -8.72 -10.40 39.80
C GLY A 274 -8.21 -10.77 38.40
N LYS A 275 -9.06 -10.84 37.37
CA LYS A 275 -8.58 -11.07 35.99
C LYS A 275 -8.18 -9.74 35.37
N ALA A 276 -6.89 -9.40 35.49
CA ALA A 276 -6.28 -8.33 34.71
C ALA A 276 -6.77 -8.41 33.26
N SER A 277 -7.42 -7.35 32.80
CA SER A 277 -7.97 -7.27 31.44
C SER A 277 -6.83 -7.49 30.45
N LYS A 278 -6.85 -8.63 29.74
CA LYS A 278 -5.82 -8.93 28.74
C LYS A 278 -5.89 -7.89 27.64
N ARG A 279 -4.75 -7.28 27.31
CA ARG A 279 -4.63 -6.28 26.25
C ARG A 279 -5.12 -6.88 24.92
N LYS A 280 -6.19 -6.29 24.36
CA LYS A 280 -6.76 -6.69 23.07
C LYS A 280 -5.94 -6.15 21.90
N LEU A 281 -6.12 -6.77 20.73
CA LEU A 281 -5.52 -6.34 19.45
C LEU A 281 -5.76 -4.85 19.16
N VAL A 282 -4.79 -4.24 18.48
CA VAL A 282 -4.94 -2.88 17.92
C VAL A 282 -5.35 -3.01 16.46
N VAL A 283 -6.46 -2.35 16.12
CA VAL A 283 -7.05 -2.36 14.78
C VAL A 283 -6.80 -1.02 14.11
N GLY A 284 -6.07 -1.03 13.01
CA GLY A 284 -5.90 0.12 12.13
C GLY A 284 -6.99 0.15 11.07
N ILE A 285 -7.56 1.32 10.82
CA ILE A 285 -8.45 1.59 9.69
C ILE A 285 -7.78 2.67 8.85
N ILE A 286 -7.31 2.33 7.65
CA ILE A 286 -6.86 3.35 6.70
C ILE A 286 -8.02 3.68 5.77
N GLN A 287 -8.42 4.95 5.77
CA GLN A 287 -9.43 5.51 4.91
C GLN A 287 -8.82 6.36 3.80
N ARG A 288 -9.55 6.49 2.70
CA ARG A 288 -9.27 7.47 1.65
C ARG A 288 -10.47 8.40 1.53
N GLU A 289 -10.24 9.70 1.60
CA GLU A 289 -11.28 10.72 1.64
C GLU A 289 -11.88 10.97 0.26
N SER A 290 -11.03 10.97 -0.77
CA SER A 290 -11.46 11.37 -2.12
C SER A 290 -11.94 10.20 -2.99
N SER A 291 -11.64 8.96 -2.60
CA SER A 291 -11.93 7.78 -3.43
C SER A 291 -11.86 6.51 -2.60
N ARG A 292 -12.59 5.46 -2.98
CA ARG A 292 -12.58 4.16 -2.26
C ARG A 292 -12.91 4.29 -0.78
N ARG A 293 -13.66 5.32 -0.38
CA ARG A 293 -13.95 5.55 1.03
C ARG A 293 -14.84 4.45 1.61
N LEU A 294 -14.57 3.98 2.82
CA LEU A 294 -15.50 3.22 3.64
C LEU A 294 -16.64 4.16 4.08
N VAL A 295 -17.86 3.92 3.65
CA VAL A 295 -18.99 4.84 3.91
C VAL A 295 -19.56 4.74 5.31
N ASN A 296 -19.31 3.62 5.99
CA ASN A 296 -19.76 3.31 7.34
C ASN A 296 -18.57 3.04 8.27
N ASP A 297 -17.47 3.79 8.10
CA ASP A 297 -16.30 3.68 8.97
C ASP A 297 -16.61 4.04 10.43
N ASP A 298 -17.48 5.02 10.68
CA ASP A 298 -17.92 5.35 12.05
C ASP A 298 -18.64 4.17 12.74
N GLU A 299 -19.53 3.47 12.02
CA GLU A 299 -20.20 2.25 12.54
C GLU A 299 -19.18 1.14 12.82
N LEU A 300 -18.20 0.96 11.92
CA LEU A 300 -17.12 0.00 12.09
C LEU A 300 -16.26 0.31 13.32
N ILE A 301 -15.84 1.57 13.48
CA ILE A 301 -15.07 2.03 14.64
C ILE A 301 -15.87 1.73 15.91
N GLN A 302 -17.14 2.12 15.94
CA GLN A 302 -18.00 1.90 17.11
C GLN A 302 -18.14 0.42 17.45
N GLY A 303 -18.39 -0.44 16.45
CA GLY A 303 -18.49 -1.88 16.66
C GLY A 303 -17.20 -2.50 17.22
N LEU A 304 -16.04 -2.08 16.71
CA LEU A 304 -14.74 -2.55 17.20
C LEU A 304 -14.43 -2.06 18.62
N VAL A 305 -14.71 -0.79 18.92
CA VAL A 305 -14.53 -0.21 20.26
C VAL A 305 -15.46 -0.90 21.27
N GLN A 306 -16.72 -1.14 20.92
CA GLN A 306 -17.68 -1.88 21.75
C GLN A 306 -17.24 -3.33 21.99
N ALA A 307 -16.62 -3.97 21.00
CA ALA A 307 -15.99 -5.28 21.15
C ALA A 307 -14.67 -5.23 21.93
N GLY A 308 -14.24 -4.07 22.43
CA GLY A 308 -13.08 -3.89 23.28
C GLY A 308 -11.75 -3.80 22.53
N PHE A 309 -11.72 -3.40 21.24
CA PHE A 309 -10.48 -3.18 20.48
C PHE A 309 -10.04 -1.72 20.46
N ARG A 310 -8.72 -1.49 20.47
CA ARG A 310 -8.16 -0.14 20.25
C ARG A 310 -8.22 0.14 18.76
N VAL A 311 -8.79 1.27 18.36
CA VAL A 311 -8.94 1.59 16.94
C VAL A 311 -8.09 2.80 16.59
N LYS A 312 -7.27 2.68 15.54
CA LYS A 312 -6.52 3.77 14.93
C LYS A 312 -7.09 4.04 13.55
N TRP A 313 -7.78 5.16 13.39
CA TRP A 313 -8.25 5.60 12.08
C TRP A 313 -7.21 6.54 11.47
N MET A 314 -6.88 6.36 10.20
CA MET A 314 -5.84 7.11 9.50
C MET A 314 -6.28 7.47 8.08
N SER A 315 -5.78 8.60 7.56
CA SER A 315 -5.94 9.01 6.16
C SER A 315 -4.58 9.43 5.59
N PHE A 316 -4.20 8.86 4.45
CA PHE A 316 -2.95 9.19 3.76
C PHE A 316 -3.15 10.09 2.53
N ASP A 317 -4.37 10.53 2.26
CA ASP A 317 -4.69 11.39 1.11
C ASP A 317 -4.06 12.79 1.23
N HIS A 318 -3.71 13.23 2.45
CA HIS A 318 -3.04 14.52 2.70
C HIS A 318 -1.50 14.47 2.59
N GLY A 319 -0.95 13.33 2.17
CA GLY A 319 0.48 13.08 2.12
C GLY A 319 1.01 12.61 3.47
N CYS A 320 1.72 11.49 3.45
CA CYS A 320 2.41 10.93 4.59
C CYS A 320 3.80 10.48 4.14
N GLY A 321 4.85 10.82 4.87
CA GLY A 321 6.18 10.29 4.58
C GLY A 321 6.29 8.83 5.03
N ILE A 322 7.39 8.18 4.65
CA ILE A 322 7.63 6.78 5.05
C ILE A 322 7.76 6.64 6.57
N ALA A 323 8.38 7.64 7.22
CA ALA A 323 8.60 7.61 8.65
C ALA A 323 7.27 7.71 9.41
N GLU A 324 6.42 8.66 9.03
CA GLU A 324 5.09 8.85 9.62
C GLU A 324 4.18 7.64 9.36
N THR A 325 4.20 7.11 8.13
CA THR A 325 3.42 5.91 7.77
C THR A 325 3.84 4.72 8.64
N ALA A 326 5.14 4.50 8.76
CA ALA A 326 5.68 3.39 9.54
C ALA A 326 5.45 3.58 11.04
N TYR A 327 5.56 4.81 11.54
CA TYR A 327 5.23 5.18 12.91
C TYR A 327 3.78 4.83 13.26
N LEU A 328 2.83 5.18 12.39
CA LEU A 328 1.41 4.93 12.61
C LEU A 328 1.05 3.44 12.63
N LEU A 329 1.77 2.61 11.87
CA LEU A 329 1.49 1.18 11.70
C LEU A 329 2.26 0.25 12.64
N ARG A 330 3.25 0.76 13.39
CA ARG A 330 4.20 -0.06 14.15
C ARG A 330 3.59 -1.02 15.19
N ASP A 331 2.36 -0.77 15.62
CA ASP A 331 1.64 -1.51 16.65
C ASP A 331 0.25 -1.95 16.17
N ILE A 332 -0.04 -1.81 14.88
CA ILE A 332 -1.30 -2.25 14.28
C ILE A 332 -1.22 -3.73 13.96
N HIS A 333 -2.06 -4.52 14.61
CA HIS A 333 -2.11 -5.97 14.44
C HIS A 333 -3.11 -6.39 13.37
N VAL A 334 -4.21 -5.65 13.25
CA VAL A 334 -5.23 -5.86 12.22
C VAL A 334 -5.35 -4.58 11.41
N LEU A 335 -5.07 -4.64 10.12
CA LEU A 335 -5.24 -3.51 9.21
C LEU A 335 -6.48 -3.70 8.34
N ILE A 336 -7.49 -2.87 8.55
CA ILE A 336 -8.68 -2.77 7.71
C ILE A 336 -8.51 -1.61 6.75
N THR A 337 -8.67 -1.83 5.47
CA THR A 337 -8.53 -0.75 4.48
C THR A 337 -9.33 -1.06 3.22
N PRO A 338 -9.92 -0.06 2.55
CA PRO A 338 -10.49 -0.27 1.25
C PRO A 338 -9.40 -0.62 0.23
N HIS A 339 -9.79 -1.41 -0.78
CA HIS A 339 -8.91 -1.91 -1.82
C HIS A 339 -7.85 -0.89 -2.32
N GLY A 340 -6.58 -1.32 -2.40
CA GLY A 340 -5.53 -0.59 -3.12
C GLY A 340 -4.26 -0.20 -2.35
N ASN A 341 -3.64 0.90 -2.78
CA ASN A 341 -2.27 1.27 -2.39
C ASN A 341 -2.01 1.40 -0.88
N ALA A 342 -3.05 1.71 -0.11
CA ALA A 342 -2.97 1.78 1.35
C ALA A 342 -2.55 0.44 1.97
N ILE A 343 -2.95 -0.68 1.37
CA ILE A 343 -2.54 -2.02 1.80
C ILE A 343 -1.02 -2.19 1.74
N GLY A 344 -0.36 -1.55 0.79
CA GLY A 344 1.10 -1.61 0.66
C GLY A 344 1.84 -1.09 1.90
N THR A 345 1.19 -0.30 2.74
CA THR A 345 1.78 0.17 4.00
C THR A 345 1.91 -0.94 5.05
N SER A 346 1.28 -2.10 4.84
CA SER A 346 1.31 -3.23 5.78
C SER A 346 2.71 -3.76 6.10
N VAL A 347 3.73 -3.49 5.27
CA VAL A 347 5.14 -3.81 5.58
C VAL A 347 5.58 -3.27 6.94
N PHE A 348 4.97 -2.18 7.41
CA PHE A 348 5.31 -1.54 8.68
C PHE A 348 4.54 -2.08 9.88
N MET A 349 3.52 -2.92 9.67
CA MET A 349 2.88 -3.64 10.77
C MET A 349 3.90 -4.59 11.44
N PRO A 350 3.74 -4.92 12.73
CA PRO A 350 4.51 -5.98 13.37
C PRO A 350 4.51 -7.27 12.54
N SER A 351 5.65 -7.95 12.50
CA SER A 351 5.74 -9.28 11.86
C SER A 351 5.72 -10.42 12.88
N HIS A 352 5.48 -10.15 14.16
CA HIS A 352 5.48 -11.16 15.22
C HIS A 352 4.61 -10.75 16.42
N ASP A 353 4.07 -11.78 17.08
CA ASP A 353 3.26 -11.77 18.32
C ASP A 353 2.28 -10.59 18.46
N PRO A 354 1.10 -10.67 17.82
CA PRO A 354 0.57 -11.70 16.92
C PRO A 354 1.07 -11.66 15.46
N VAL A 355 0.72 -12.71 14.71
CA VAL A 355 0.72 -12.68 13.24
C VAL A 355 -0.26 -11.61 12.75
N SER A 356 0.27 -10.53 12.18
CA SER A 356 -0.52 -9.43 11.65
C SER A 356 -1.49 -9.87 10.55
N THR A 357 -2.69 -9.28 10.54
CA THR A 357 -3.76 -9.60 9.59
C THR A 357 -4.21 -8.37 8.82
N ILE A 358 -4.32 -8.49 7.51
CA ILE A 358 -4.89 -7.47 6.63
C ILE A 358 -6.29 -7.91 6.23
N ILE A 359 -7.24 -7.00 6.38
CA ILE A 359 -8.63 -7.12 5.94
C ILE A 359 -8.84 -6.09 4.85
N SER A 360 -8.75 -6.53 3.60
CA SER A 360 -9.10 -5.67 2.48
C SER A 360 -10.60 -5.66 2.28
N VAL A 361 -11.18 -4.48 2.31
CA VAL A 361 -12.61 -4.27 2.04
C VAL A 361 -12.76 -3.97 0.56
N ASP A 362 -13.35 -4.89 -0.19
CA ASP A 362 -13.65 -4.66 -1.61
C ASP A 362 -15.14 -4.77 -1.92
N HIS A 363 -15.59 -3.94 -2.87
CA HIS A 363 -16.97 -3.92 -3.34
C HIS A 363 -17.14 -4.50 -4.75
N SER A 364 -16.05 -4.76 -5.50
CA SER A 364 -16.21 -5.10 -6.92
C SER A 364 -14.97 -5.74 -7.52
N ARG A 365 -15.09 -7.01 -7.90
CA ARG A 365 -14.45 -7.65 -9.08
C ARG A 365 -12.92 -7.53 -9.23
N PHE A 366 -12.22 -6.84 -8.35
CA PHE A 366 -10.79 -6.63 -8.41
C PHE A 366 -10.13 -7.63 -7.48
N LYS A 367 -9.27 -8.45 -8.06
CA LYS A 367 -8.43 -9.34 -7.27
C LYS A 367 -7.21 -8.55 -6.79
N GLU A 368 -6.84 -8.75 -5.54
CA GLU A 368 -5.65 -8.12 -4.95
C GLU A 368 -4.50 -9.11 -4.82
N GLU A 369 -4.36 -9.97 -5.82
CA GLU A 369 -3.28 -10.96 -5.86
C GLU A 369 -1.94 -10.27 -5.57
N TRP A 370 -1.71 -9.06 -6.12
CA TRP A 370 -0.53 -8.24 -5.84
C TRP A 370 -0.25 -8.06 -4.35
N PHE A 371 -1.24 -7.64 -3.55
CA PHE A 371 -1.06 -7.41 -2.11
C PHE A 371 -1.09 -8.71 -1.31
N MET A 372 -1.83 -9.71 -1.77
CA MET A 372 -1.80 -11.05 -1.17
C MET A 372 -0.41 -11.67 -1.30
N PHE A 373 0.23 -11.54 -2.46
CA PHE A 373 1.61 -11.96 -2.70
C PHE A 373 2.57 -11.27 -1.73
N THR A 374 2.48 -9.95 -1.56
CA THR A 374 3.37 -9.23 -0.62
C THR A 374 3.08 -9.56 0.85
N ALA A 375 1.81 -9.62 1.26
CA ALA A 375 1.42 -9.88 2.64
C ALA A 375 1.83 -11.29 3.07
N THR A 376 1.58 -12.29 2.22
CA THR A 376 1.99 -13.66 2.51
C THR A 376 3.50 -13.82 2.50
N ALA A 377 4.27 -13.09 1.67
CA ALA A 377 5.74 -13.07 1.75
C ALA A 377 6.26 -12.41 3.05
N LEU A 378 5.47 -11.53 3.68
CA LEU A 378 5.76 -10.88 4.95
C LEU A 378 5.41 -11.72 6.18
N GLY A 379 4.77 -12.89 6.02
CA GLY A 379 4.23 -13.64 7.16
C GLY A 379 2.97 -13.02 7.72
N GLN A 380 2.21 -12.29 6.90
CA GLN A 380 0.94 -11.67 7.29
C GLN A 380 -0.22 -12.49 6.74
N ARG A 381 -1.32 -12.51 7.50
CA ARG A 381 -2.60 -13.03 7.02
C ARG A 381 -3.24 -11.99 6.10
N PHE A 382 -3.91 -12.44 5.04
CA PHE A 382 -4.62 -11.56 4.13
C PHE A 382 -6.01 -12.08 3.85
N THR A 383 -7.03 -11.39 4.34
CA THR A 383 -8.43 -11.71 4.02
C THR A 383 -9.06 -10.58 3.21
N GLN A 384 -10.00 -10.96 2.37
CA GLN A 384 -10.83 -10.03 1.64
C GLN A 384 -12.26 -10.15 2.16
N THR A 385 -12.88 -9.03 2.46
CA THR A 385 -14.31 -8.95 2.74
C THR A 385 -14.99 -8.37 1.53
N PHE A 386 -16.11 -8.99 1.16
CA PHE A 386 -16.85 -8.61 -0.03
C PHE A 386 -18.19 -8.03 0.37
N CYS A 387 -18.39 -6.78 0.00
CA CYS A 387 -19.66 -6.08 0.18
C CYS A 387 -20.06 -5.48 -1.15
N GLY A 388 -20.84 -6.25 -1.92
CA GLY A 388 -21.23 -5.83 -3.25
C GLY A 388 -21.93 -6.92 -4.06
N PRO A 389 -22.58 -6.49 -5.14
CA PRO A 389 -23.66 -7.20 -5.82
C PRO A 389 -23.30 -8.54 -6.46
N ASN A 390 -22.04 -8.74 -6.81
CA ASN A 390 -21.62 -9.98 -7.47
C ASN A 390 -20.96 -10.99 -6.51
N ASN A 391 -20.67 -10.58 -5.28
CA ASN A 391 -19.83 -11.35 -4.34
C ASN A 391 -20.40 -11.35 -2.91
N TYR A 392 -21.72 -11.19 -2.75
CA TYR A 392 -22.34 -11.43 -1.44
C TYR A 392 -22.12 -12.89 -1.07
N VAL A 393 -21.55 -13.12 0.10
CA VAL A 393 -21.33 -14.46 0.63
C VAL A 393 -22.67 -15.16 0.89
N ASP A 394 -23.67 -14.39 1.33
CA ASP A 394 -25.02 -14.85 1.65
C ASP A 394 -26.01 -13.66 1.63
N ASP A 395 -27.32 -13.95 1.72
CA ASP A 395 -28.36 -12.91 1.74
C ASP A 395 -28.27 -12.02 3.00
N VAL A 396 -27.75 -12.54 4.11
CA VAL A 396 -27.55 -11.76 5.35
C VAL A 396 -26.50 -10.67 5.13
N SER A 397 -25.39 -10.98 4.47
CA SER A 397 -24.41 -9.96 4.06
C SER A 397 -25.00 -8.99 3.05
N ARG A 398 -25.96 -9.40 2.20
CA ARG A 398 -26.63 -8.45 1.29
C ARG A 398 -27.43 -7.39 2.05
N GLU A 399 -28.10 -7.78 3.13
CA GLU A 399 -28.84 -6.86 3.99
C GLU A 399 -27.92 -5.90 4.76
N HIS A 400 -26.79 -6.41 5.26
CA HIS A 400 -25.84 -5.62 6.06
C HIS A 400 -24.79 -4.86 5.23
N CYS A 401 -24.70 -5.10 3.92
CA CYS A 401 -23.77 -4.42 3.01
C CYS A 401 -24.48 -3.90 1.75
N PRO A 402 -25.34 -2.88 1.87
CA PRO A 402 -26.07 -2.36 0.73
C PRO A 402 -25.10 -1.75 -0.30
N TYR A 403 -25.38 -2.01 -1.58
CA TYR A 403 -24.68 -1.33 -2.66
C TYR A 403 -25.07 0.17 -2.68
N ILE A 404 -24.07 1.05 -2.63
CA ILE A 404 -24.29 2.50 -2.72
C ILE A 404 -24.03 2.98 -4.14
N LYS A 405 -25.06 3.56 -4.72
CA LYS A 405 -25.01 4.17 -6.04
C LYS A 405 -24.44 5.59 -5.97
N ASP A 406 -23.17 5.76 -6.29
CA ASP A 406 -22.53 7.08 -6.32
C ASP A 406 -22.68 7.77 -7.69
N LEU A 407 -23.86 8.36 -7.93
CA LEU A 407 -24.16 9.09 -9.17
C LEU A 407 -23.19 10.25 -9.44
N LYS A 408 -22.71 10.92 -8.38
CA LYS A 408 -21.76 12.01 -8.52
C LYS A 408 -20.43 11.48 -9.02
N ALA A 409 -19.88 10.43 -8.39
CA ALA A 409 -18.65 9.80 -8.86
C ALA A 409 -18.81 9.20 -10.27
N GLY A 410 -19.98 8.64 -10.60
CA GLY A 410 -20.30 8.18 -11.96
C GLY A 410 -20.16 9.30 -12.99
N ARG A 411 -20.74 10.48 -12.71
CA ARG A 411 -20.64 11.66 -13.60
C ARG A 411 -19.21 12.22 -13.65
N ASP A 412 -18.54 12.33 -12.51
CA ASP A 412 -17.15 12.82 -12.43
C ASP A 412 -16.20 11.90 -13.22
N ASN A 413 -16.40 10.58 -13.19
CA ASN A 413 -15.60 9.63 -13.97
C ASN A 413 -15.88 9.66 -15.48
N MET A 414 -17.06 10.12 -15.94
CA MET A 414 -17.29 10.33 -17.38
C MET A 414 -16.35 11.39 -17.96
N VAL A 415 -15.92 12.36 -17.15
CA VAL A 415 -14.93 13.37 -17.58
C VAL A 415 -13.57 12.73 -17.88
N VAL A 416 -13.22 11.67 -17.14
CA VAL A 416 -11.96 10.91 -17.32
C VAL A 416 -12.03 9.98 -18.53
N VAL A 417 -13.24 9.58 -18.95
CA VAL A 417 -13.48 8.73 -20.13
C VAL A 417 -14.23 9.54 -21.20
N PRO A 418 -13.59 10.54 -21.82
CA PRO A 418 -14.25 11.48 -22.75
C PRO A 418 -14.76 10.83 -24.04
N ASN A 419 -14.52 9.54 -24.22
CA ASN A 419 -14.94 8.77 -25.39
C ASN A 419 -16.35 8.18 -25.22
N LEU A 420 -16.81 8.01 -23.98
CA LEU A 420 -18.10 7.41 -23.68
C LEU A 420 -19.22 8.46 -23.74
N ILE A 421 -20.14 8.30 -24.70
CA ILE A 421 -21.31 9.16 -24.86
C ILE A 421 -22.56 8.28 -24.76
N LEU A 422 -23.25 8.36 -23.61
CA LEU A 422 -24.50 7.64 -23.35
C LEU A 422 -25.70 8.32 -24.03
N GLY A 423 -26.84 7.63 -24.12
CA GLY A 423 -28.07 8.17 -24.69
C GLY A 423 -28.18 8.08 -26.20
N LEU A 424 -27.27 7.35 -26.86
CA LEU A 424 -27.25 7.22 -28.32
C LEU A 424 -28.20 6.11 -28.78
N PRO A 425 -28.97 6.28 -29.87
CA PRO A 425 -29.67 5.16 -30.48
C PRO A 425 -28.67 4.17 -31.10
N ASN A 426 -29.05 2.88 -31.20
CA ASN A 426 -28.17 1.83 -31.74
C ASN A 426 -27.60 2.14 -33.13
N SER A 427 -28.33 2.92 -33.95
CA SER A 427 -27.89 3.34 -35.29
C SER A 427 -26.71 4.34 -35.29
N MET A 428 -26.46 5.02 -34.17
CA MET A 428 -25.38 6.00 -34.03
C MET A 428 -24.14 5.44 -33.32
N VAL A 429 -24.27 4.30 -32.63
CA VAL A 429 -23.15 3.68 -31.94
C VAL A 429 -22.30 2.90 -32.93
N LYS A 430 -20.98 3.08 -32.83
CA LYS A 430 -19.99 2.37 -33.64
C LYS A 430 -19.35 1.25 -32.83
N THR A 431 -19.16 0.10 -33.47
CA THR A 431 -18.44 -1.04 -32.89
C THR A 431 -16.98 -0.68 -32.62
N ASP A 432 -16.31 -1.43 -31.74
CA ASP A 432 -14.88 -1.23 -31.46
C ASP A 432 -14.02 -1.38 -32.73
N ALA A 433 -14.36 -2.32 -33.61
CA ALA A 433 -13.68 -2.51 -34.90
C ALA A 433 -13.86 -1.31 -35.84
N GLU A 434 -15.08 -0.76 -35.93
CA GLU A 434 -15.31 0.47 -36.70
C GLU A 434 -14.51 1.64 -36.12
N LYS A 435 -14.53 1.84 -34.79
CA LYS A 435 -13.77 2.91 -34.12
C LYS A 435 -12.25 2.77 -34.37
N ALA A 436 -11.71 1.56 -34.28
CA ALA A 436 -10.29 1.27 -34.52
C ALA A 436 -9.86 1.53 -35.98
N SER A 437 -10.79 1.42 -36.94
CA SER A 437 -10.53 1.73 -38.36
C SER A 437 -10.57 3.23 -38.70
N MET A 438 -11.10 4.06 -37.81
CA MET A 438 -11.24 5.51 -38.04
C MET A 438 -9.94 6.25 -37.73
N SER A 439 -9.64 7.31 -38.50
CA SER A 439 -8.57 8.24 -38.14
C SER A 439 -8.92 8.99 -36.84
N GLY A 440 -7.90 9.44 -36.10
CA GLY A 440 -8.12 10.21 -34.86
C GLY A 440 -9.01 11.45 -35.06
N LEU A 441 -8.91 12.12 -36.23
CA LEU A 441 -9.78 13.24 -36.58
C LEU A 441 -11.22 12.80 -36.84
N ALA A 442 -11.43 11.69 -37.55
CA ALA A 442 -12.76 11.14 -37.79
C ALA A 442 -13.43 10.73 -36.48
N LEU A 443 -12.69 10.09 -35.57
CA LEU A 443 -13.17 9.69 -34.26
C LEU A 443 -13.54 10.90 -33.40
N LYS A 444 -12.72 11.96 -33.41
CA LYS A 444 -13.04 13.23 -32.74
C LYS A 444 -14.31 13.88 -33.29
N ARG A 445 -14.49 13.90 -34.62
CA ARG A 445 -15.71 14.42 -35.27
C ARG A 445 -16.95 13.61 -34.90
N LEU A 446 -16.84 12.29 -34.87
CA LEU A 446 -17.92 11.39 -34.43
C LEU A 446 -18.33 11.70 -32.99
N ARG A 447 -17.36 11.84 -32.08
CA ARG A 447 -17.61 12.19 -30.67
C ARG A 447 -18.33 13.52 -30.53
N ASN A 448 -17.84 14.57 -31.20
CA ASN A 448 -18.50 15.88 -31.17
C ASN A 448 -19.95 15.79 -31.68
N LYS A 449 -20.16 15.12 -32.82
CA LYS A 449 -21.51 14.91 -33.39
C LYS A 449 -22.44 14.17 -32.43
N ASN A 450 -21.93 13.12 -31.77
CA ASN A 450 -22.70 12.34 -30.80
C ASN A 450 -23.03 13.18 -29.55
N GLN A 451 -22.08 13.97 -29.07
CA GLN A 451 -22.28 14.88 -27.94
C GLN A 451 -23.33 15.95 -28.27
N ASP A 452 -23.23 16.56 -29.45
CA ASP A 452 -24.19 17.57 -29.92
C ASP A 452 -25.60 16.98 -30.02
N TYR A 453 -25.72 15.74 -30.50
CA TYR A 453 -27.00 15.02 -30.56
C TYR A 453 -27.60 14.82 -29.17
N VAL A 454 -26.83 14.31 -28.20
CA VAL A 454 -27.31 14.11 -26.82
C VAL A 454 -27.68 15.45 -26.19
N ASN A 455 -26.88 16.49 -26.39
CA ASN A 455 -27.14 17.82 -25.83
C ASN A 455 -28.39 18.49 -26.40
N SER A 456 -28.76 18.20 -27.65
CA SER A 456 -29.89 18.84 -28.34
C SER A 456 -31.19 18.02 -28.34
N ASN A 457 -31.17 16.78 -27.86
CA ASN A 457 -32.32 15.87 -27.90
C ASN A 457 -32.75 15.42 -26.48
N PRO A 458 -33.90 15.88 -25.97
CA PRO A 458 -34.37 15.51 -24.63
C PRO A 458 -34.56 14.00 -24.41
N ALA A 459 -34.96 13.25 -25.44
CA ALA A 459 -35.10 11.79 -25.32
C ALA A 459 -33.74 11.10 -25.18
N ALA A 460 -32.70 11.62 -25.85
CA ALA A 460 -31.33 11.13 -25.72
C ALA A 460 -30.76 11.46 -24.32
N GLN A 461 -31.05 12.63 -23.77
CA GLN A 461 -30.66 12.99 -22.40
C GLN A 461 -31.28 12.06 -21.37
N LYS A 462 -32.59 11.80 -21.48
CA LYS A 462 -33.28 10.87 -20.60
C LYS A 462 -32.70 9.46 -20.70
N LEU A 463 -32.44 8.98 -21.92
CA LEU A 463 -31.80 7.68 -22.13
C LEU A 463 -30.39 7.65 -21.52
N ALA A 464 -29.61 8.74 -21.63
CA ALA A 464 -28.29 8.82 -21.02
C ALA A 464 -28.36 8.70 -19.49
N GLU A 465 -29.38 9.29 -18.86
CA GLU A 465 -29.63 9.15 -17.41
C GLU A 465 -29.99 7.72 -17.04
N GLU A 466 -30.91 7.08 -17.77
CA GLU A 466 -31.31 5.68 -17.57
C GLU A 466 -30.13 4.71 -17.78
N GLU A 467 -29.31 4.95 -18.81
CA GLU A 467 -28.12 4.15 -19.06
C GLU A 467 -27.03 4.39 -18.03
N MET A 468 -26.81 5.62 -17.57
CA MET A 468 -25.91 5.91 -16.46
C MET A 468 -26.38 5.17 -15.20
N ASP A 469 -27.67 5.25 -14.90
CA ASP A 469 -28.30 4.58 -13.77
C ASP A 469 -28.06 3.06 -13.80
N ALA A 470 -28.24 2.43 -14.97
CA ALA A 470 -27.93 1.02 -15.17
C ALA A 470 -26.43 0.72 -15.09
N LEU A 471 -25.58 1.62 -15.60
CA LEU A 471 -24.13 1.46 -15.70
C LEU A 471 -23.44 1.44 -14.33
N ILE A 472 -23.87 2.32 -13.43
CA ILE A 472 -23.45 2.33 -12.02
C ILE A 472 -24.41 1.52 -11.14
N GLY A 473 -25.18 0.62 -11.74
CA GLY A 473 -26.01 -0.32 -11.01
C GLY A 473 -25.18 -1.44 -10.38
N PRO A 474 -25.80 -2.24 -9.50
CA PRO A 474 -25.14 -3.36 -8.88
C PRO A 474 -24.74 -4.47 -9.90
N GLU A 475 -25.60 -4.69 -10.88
CA GLU A 475 -25.44 -5.76 -11.85
C GLU A 475 -24.45 -5.40 -12.95
N ARG A 476 -23.87 -6.43 -13.58
CA ARG A 476 -23.07 -6.22 -14.80
C ARG A 476 -23.98 -5.67 -15.91
N PRO A 477 -23.70 -4.48 -16.49
CA PRO A 477 -24.58 -3.90 -17.50
C PRO A 477 -24.27 -4.46 -18.89
N ASP A 478 -24.50 -5.77 -19.09
CA ASP A 478 -24.12 -6.50 -20.31
C ASP A 478 -24.72 -5.92 -21.60
N ALA A 479 -25.93 -5.36 -21.53
CA ALA A 479 -26.54 -4.67 -22.66
C ALA A 479 -25.73 -3.43 -23.08
N LEU A 480 -25.26 -2.63 -22.11
CA LEU A 480 -24.44 -1.45 -22.38
C LEU A 480 -23.03 -1.83 -22.83
N ILE A 481 -22.46 -2.88 -22.26
CA ILE A 481 -21.16 -3.44 -22.71
C ILE A 481 -21.24 -3.84 -24.18
N ARG A 482 -22.28 -4.60 -24.59
CA ARG A 482 -22.48 -4.98 -25.99
C ARG A 482 -22.70 -3.77 -26.91
N LYS A 483 -23.38 -2.74 -26.40
CA LYS A 483 -23.70 -1.53 -27.17
C LYS A 483 -22.47 -0.67 -27.43
N TYR A 484 -21.71 -0.33 -26.39
CA TYR A 484 -20.66 0.68 -26.44
C TYR A 484 -19.23 0.12 -26.46
N GLY A 485 -19.05 -1.17 -26.16
CA GLY A 485 -17.76 -1.86 -26.24
C GLY A 485 -16.75 -1.40 -25.20
N GLU A 486 -15.51 -1.19 -25.65
CA GLU A 486 -14.35 -0.89 -24.80
C GLU A 486 -14.49 0.40 -23.96
N ASP A 487 -15.25 1.38 -24.44
CA ASP A 487 -15.48 2.65 -23.73
C ASP A 487 -16.24 2.42 -22.40
N ILE A 488 -17.19 1.47 -22.37
CA ILE A 488 -17.89 1.08 -21.13
C ILE A 488 -16.96 0.32 -20.21
N TRP A 489 -16.10 -0.56 -20.72
CA TRP A 489 -15.13 -1.27 -19.88
C TRP A 489 -14.16 -0.30 -19.21
N THR A 490 -13.69 0.70 -19.95
CA THR A 490 -12.82 1.76 -19.43
C THR A 490 -13.55 2.54 -18.34
N PHE A 491 -14.79 2.97 -18.58
CA PHE A 491 -15.61 3.63 -17.56
C PHE A 491 -15.80 2.78 -16.31
N LEU A 492 -16.26 1.54 -16.47
CA LEU A 492 -16.49 0.61 -15.37
C LEU A 492 -15.21 0.40 -14.56
N TRP A 493 -14.06 0.27 -15.23
CA TRP A 493 -12.78 0.14 -14.55
C TRP A 493 -12.50 1.34 -13.65
N PHE A 494 -12.62 2.57 -14.15
CA PHE A 494 -12.40 3.79 -13.34
C PHE A 494 -13.44 3.96 -12.23
N PHE A 495 -14.72 3.78 -12.55
CA PHE A 495 -15.82 3.94 -11.60
C PHE A 495 -15.68 2.97 -10.42
N TRP A 496 -15.58 1.66 -10.70
CA TRP A 496 -15.46 0.64 -9.66
C TRP A 496 -14.12 0.74 -8.90
N LYS A 497 -13.08 1.22 -9.57
CA LYS A 497 -11.81 1.50 -8.91
C LYS A 497 -11.94 2.61 -7.86
N GLU A 498 -12.79 3.62 -8.05
CA GLU A 498 -12.87 4.78 -7.15
C GLU A 498 -14.14 4.80 -6.27
N ALA A 499 -15.11 3.91 -6.52
CA ALA A 499 -16.41 3.91 -5.85
C ALA A 499 -16.33 3.68 -4.32
N PRO A 500 -17.27 4.22 -3.53
CA PRO A 500 -17.28 4.02 -2.08
C PRO A 500 -17.58 2.58 -1.70
N ARG A 501 -16.98 2.11 -0.61
CA ARG A 501 -17.01 0.74 -0.09
C ARG A 501 -17.88 0.70 1.17
N TYR A 502 -18.61 -0.40 1.38
CA TYR A 502 -19.33 -0.68 2.62
C TYR A 502 -18.65 -1.85 3.35
N VAL A 503 -18.73 -1.89 4.68
CA VAL A 503 -18.19 -3.00 5.49
C VAL A 503 -19.32 -3.70 6.23
N ASP A 504 -19.31 -5.04 6.21
CA ASP A 504 -20.19 -5.86 7.06
C ASP A 504 -19.62 -5.80 8.48
N VAL A 505 -20.01 -4.76 9.22
CA VAL A 505 -19.43 -4.43 10.52
C VAL A 505 -19.53 -5.62 11.47
N ILE A 506 -20.68 -6.28 11.53
CA ILE A 506 -20.92 -7.42 12.43
C ILE A 506 -19.95 -8.55 12.11
N ARG A 507 -19.80 -8.92 10.83
CA ARG A 507 -18.91 -10.00 10.41
C ARG A 507 -17.45 -9.65 10.63
N VAL A 508 -17.05 -8.42 10.33
CA VAL A 508 -15.67 -7.96 10.54
C VAL A 508 -15.32 -7.93 12.02
N VAL A 509 -16.19 -7.41 12.89
CA VAL A 509 -15.97 -7.41 14.34
C VAL A 509 -15.82 -8.84 14.86
N LYS A 510 -16.73 -9.75 14.50
CA LYS A 510 -16.63 -11.17 14.87
C LYS A 510 -15.35 -11.83 14.37
N PHE A 511 -14.91 -11.49 13.17
CA PHE A 511 -13.65 -11.96 12.64
C PHE A 511 -12.48 -11.47 13.50
N VAL A 512 -12.43 -10.18 13.86
CA VAL A 512 -11.37 -9.64 14.73
C VAL A 512 -11.41 -10.27 16.13
N GLU A 513 -12.59 -10.54 16.68
CA GLU A 513 -12.74 -11.33 17.92
C GLU A 513 -12.16 -12.73 17.79
N SER A 514 -12.36 -13.40 16.66
CA SER A 514 -11.75 -14.71 16.42
C SER A 514 -10.23 -14.64 16.36
N LEU A 515 -9.65 -13.57 15.78
CA LEU A 515 -8.20 -13.35 15.77
C LEU A 515 -7.63 -13.16 17.18
N GLN A 516 -8.37 -12.46 18.05
CA GLN A 516 -8.01 -12.33 19.45
C GLN A 516 -8.02 -13.70 20.15
N GLY A 517 -9.03 -14.53 19.86
CA GLY A 517 -9.10 -15.91 20.36
C GLY A 517 -7.93 -16.78 19.90
N ASP A 518 -7.57 -16.70 18.62
CA ASP A 518 -6.41 -17.39 18.05
C ASP A 518 -5.11 -17.02 18.80
N LEU A 519 -4.88 -15.71 19.02
CA LEU A 519 -3.71 -15.21 19.76
C LEU A 519 -3.66 -15.72 21.21
N GLU A 520 -4.80 -15.73 21.90
CA GLU A 520 -4.87 -16.24 23.27
C GLU A 520 -4.55 -17.74 23.33
N GLN A 521 -5.00 -18.50 22.33
CA GLN A 521 -4.67 -19.91 22.20
C GLN A 521 -3.18 -20.12 21.91
N GLU A 522 -2.59 -19.31 21.02
CA GLU A 522 -1.15 -19.34 20.73
C GLU A 522 -0.31 -19.10 21.99
N LYS A 523 -0.64 -18.06 22.77
CA LYS A 523 0.05 -17.76 24.04
C LYS A 523 -0.09 -18.87 25.07
N LEU A 524 -1.25 -19.52 25.12
CA LEU A 524 -1.46 -20.67 26.00
C LEU A 524 -0.58 -21.87 25.58
N ILE A 525 -0.49 -22.14 24.28
CA ILE A 525 0.37 -23.20 23.74
C ILE A 525 1.85 -22.89 24.01
N GLU A 526 2.27 -21.64 23.82
CA GLU A 526 3.65 -21.22 24.08
C GLU A 526 4.05 -21.37 25.55
N THR A 527 3.19 -20.92 26.46
CA THR A 527 3.42 -21.06 27.91
C THR A 527 3.44 -22.52 28.35
N THR A 528 2.61 -23.37 27.75
CA THR A 528 2.60 -24.82 28.03
C THR A 528 3.84 -25.53 27.46
N ASN A 529 4.32 -25.10 26.29
CA ASN A 529 5.44 -25.72 25.58
C ASN A 529 6.80 -25.03 25.86
N THR A 530 6.92 -24.32 26.99
CA THR A 530 8.10 -23.50 27.32
C THR A 530 9.42 -24.26 27.10
N GLN A 531 9.51 -25.54 27.49
CA GLN A 531 10.75 -26.32 27.33
C GLN A 531 11.16 -26.59 25.87
N GLN A 532 10.21 -26.77 24.95
CA GLN A 532 10.53 -27.03 23.52
C GLN A 532 10.77 -25.74 22.74
N ASN A 533 10.28 -24.59 23.24
CA ASN A 533 10.36 -23.31 22.55
C ASN A 533 11.54 -22.42 23.00
N LEU A 534 12.28 -22.79 24.06
CA LEU A 534 13.42 -22.03 24.58
C LEU A 534 14.54 -21.79 23.55
N HIS A 535 14.61 -22.58 22.48
CA HIS A 535 15.65 -22.48 21.46
C HIS A 535 15.27 -21.61 20.25
N LEU A 536 14.02 -21.17 20.16
CA LEU A 536 13.54 -20.41 19.01
C LEU A 536 13.60 -18.92 19.31
N ASP A 537 14.13 -18.15 18.37
CA ASP A 537 13.99 -16.71 18.40
C ASP A 537 12.56 -16.27 18.04
N ASP A 538 12.25 -14.99 18.31
CA ASP A 538 10.94 -14.39 18.00
C ASP A 538 10.51 -14.57 16.53
N PRO A 539 11.38 -14.33 15.51
CA PRO A 539 10.98 -14.55 14.13
C PRO A 539 10.70 -16.02 13.80
N GLN A 540 11.45 -16.99 14.32
CA GLN A 540 11.16 -18.42 14.13
C GLN A 540 9.82 -18.80 14.75
N ARG A 541 9.51 -18.30 15.95
CA ARG A 541 8.20 -18.49 16.59
C ARG A 541 7.06 -17.94 15.75
N SER A 542 7.20 -16.70 15.27
CA SER A 542 6.19 -16.10 14.41
C SER A 542 6.02 -16.84 13.08
N PHE A 543 7.13 -17.29 12.49
CA PHE A 543 7.07 -18.08 11.26
C PHE A 543 6.33 -19.41 11.47
N ARG A 544 6.57 -20.08 12.61
CA ARG A 544 5.82 -21.28 12.99
C ARG A 544 4.33 -21.01 13.13
N HIS A 545 3.93 -19.94 13.82
CA HIS A 545 2.51 -19.57 13.94
C HIS A 545 1.89 -19.28 12.58
N TYR A 546 2.59 -18.53 11.74
CA TYR A 546 2.16 -18.27 10.36
C TYR A 546 1.91 -19.57 9.59
N LEU A 547 2.84 -20.53 9.62
CA LEU A 547 2.68 -21.82 8.97
C LEU A 547 1.53 -22.66 9.53
N ASN A 548 1.18 -22.51 10.80
CA ASN A 548 -0.01 -23.13 11.35
C ASN A 548 -1.29 -22.57 10.69
N TYR A 549 -1.36 -21.26 10.43
CA TYR A 549 -2.46 -20.69 9.64
C TYR A 549 -2.45 -21.18 8.19
N VAL A 550 -1.28 -21.38 7.59
CA VAL A 550 -1.17 -21.96 6.23
C VAL A 550 -1.79 -23.35 6.19
N ARG A 551 -1.44 -24.20 7.16
CA ARG A 551 -1.96 -25.58 7.27
C ARG A 551 -3.46 -25.62 7.53
N LYS A 552 -4.01 -24.62 8.21
CA LYS A 552 -5.44 -24.53 8.54
C LYS A 552 -6.32 -23.91 7.46
N GLY A 553 -5.75 -23.41 6.36
CA GLY A 553 -6.57 -22.67 5.40
C GLY A 553 -6.94 -21.26 5.89
N GLN A 554 -6.09 -20.61 6.70
CA GLN A 554 -6.39 -19.33 7.36
C GLN A 554 -5.38 -18.19 7.08
N ALA A 555 -4.30 -18.47 6.34
CA ALA A 555 -3.29 -17.48 5.90
C ALA A 555 -3.77 -16.50 4.81
N CYS A 556 -4.55 -16.92 3.80
CA CYS A 556 -5.14 -16.03 2.81
C CYS A 556 -6.63 -16.31 2.54
N GLY A 557 -7.30 -15.39 1.81
CA GLY A 557 -8.70 -15.53 1.39
C GLY A 557 -8.89 -16.49 0.21
N LEU A 558 -10.06 -16.41 -0.42
CA LEU A 558 -10.57 -17.48 -1.27
C LEU A 558 -9.79 -17.63 -2.61
N THR A 559 -9.75 -16.62 -3.47
CA THR A 559 -9.20 -16.85 -4.83
C THR A 559 -7.68 -16.70 -4.92
N GLY A 560 -6.99 -17.64 -5.56
CA GLY A 560 -5.56 -17.54 -5.88
C GLY A 560 -4.60 -17.87 -4.73
N CYS A 561 -5.13 -18.10 -3.52
CA CYS A 561 -4.33 -18.36 -2.32
C CYS A 561 -3.41 -19.58 -2.48
N SER A 562 -3.87 -20.69 -3.06
CA SER A 562 -3.01 -21.87 -3.28
C SER A 562 -1.78 -21.58 -4.14
N VAL A 563 -1.92 -20.80 -5.22
CA VAL A 563 -0.81 -20.39 -6.09
C VAL A 563 0.17 -19.48 -5.35
N ILE A 564 -0.37 -18.57 -4.53
CA ILE A 564 0.43 -17.63 -3.74
C ILE A 564 1.22 -18.36 -2.66
N MET A 565 0.57 -19.28 -1.93
CA MET A 565 1.20 -20.08 -0.89
C MET A 565 2.21 -21.07 -1.47
N GLU A 566 1.92 -21.63 -2.64
CA GLU A 566 2.89 -22.45 -3.37
C GLU A 566 4.16 -21.63 -3.64
N ARG A 567 4.01 -20.43 -4.21
CA ARG A 567 5.16 -19.57 -4.53
C ARG A 567 5.91 -19.12 -3.27
N ASN A 568 5.19 -18.60 -2.28
CA ASN A 568 5.80 -17.86 -1.17
C ASN A 568 6.24 -18.77 -0.02
N VAL A 569 5.66 -19.96 0.09
CA VAL A 569 5.95 -20.90 1.18
C VAL A 569 6.53 -22.21 0.62
N ALA A 570 5.81 -22.94 -0.22
CA ALA A 570 6.18 -24.31 -0.56
C ALA A 570 7.40 -24.41 -1.50
N ASN A 571 7.43 -23.62 -2.56
CA ASN A 571 8.43 -23.72 -3.62
C ASN A 571 9.82 -23.30 -3.13
N GLU A 572 10.77 -24.22 -3.12
CA GLU A 572 12.16 -23.99 -2.69
C GLU A 572 12.84 -22.81 -3.39
N THR A 573 12.56 -22.57 -4.67
CA THR A 573 13.24 -21.52 -5.44
C THR A 573 12.67 -20.12 -5.19
N THR A 574 11.36 -20.05 -4.90
CA THR A 574 10.66 -18.77 -4.75
C THR A 574 10.23 -18.49 -3.31
N ALA A 575 10.35 -19.41 -2.37
CA ALA A 575 9.90 -19.20 -0.99
C ALA A 575 10.57 -17.97 -0.37
N ALA A 576 9.75 -17.12 0.26
CA ALA A 576 10.22 -15.92 0.95
C ALA A 576 10.78 -16.24 2.34
N PHE A 577 10.25 -17.27 2.99
CA PHE A 577 10.54 -17.54 4.39
C PHE A 577 11.77 -18.41 4.62
N GLY A 578 12.46 -18.13 5.73
CA GLY A 578 13.48 -19.01 6.26
C GLY A 578 14.62 -19.20 5.27
N LYS A 579 14.98 -18.11 4.59
CA LYS A 579 16.09 -18.06 3.66
C LYS A 579 17.26 -17.36 4.34
N HIS A 580 18.45 -17.91 4.14
CA HIS A 580 19.67 -17.19 4.45
C HIS A 580 19.67 -15.87 3.68
N SER A 581 19.84 -14.77 4.39
CA SER A 581 19.77 -13.44 3.79
C SER A 581 20.73 -12.50 4.50
N ILE A 582 20.42 -12.11 5.73
CA ILE A 582 21.22 -11.14 6.50
C ILE A 582 22.26 -11.87 7.37
N ASP A 583 21.92 -13.05 7.86
CA ASP A 583 22.71 -13.89 8.76
C ASP A 583 23.87 -14.62 8.07
N ASP A 584 23.65 -15.11 6.85
CA ASP A 584 24.64 -15.84 6.07
C ASP A 584 24.54 -15.44 4.58
N ILE A 585 25.16 -14.32 4.23
CA ILE A 585 25.19 -13.80 2.85
C ILE A 585 25.85 -14.80 1.88
N SER A 586 26.74 -15.67 2.36
CA SER A 586 27.39 -16.69 1.50
C SER A 586 26.40 -17.73 1.00
N LYS A 587 25.27 -17.90 1.70
CA LYS A 587 24.17 -18.79 1.36
C LYS A 587 22.91 -18.04 0.91
N TRP A 588 23.03 -16.79 0.47
CA TRP A 588 21.88 -15.94 0.14
C TRP A 588 20.81 -16.65 -0.71
N GLY A 589 19.56 -16.65 -0.23
CA GLY A 589 18.40 -17.25 -0.88
C GLY A 589 18.27 -18.77 -0.69
N LEU A 590 19.25 -19.43 -0.07
CA LEU A 590 19.16 -20.84 0.29
C LEU A 590 18.30 -21.01 1.55
N SER A 591 17.51 -22.08 1.58
CA SER A 591 16.65 -22.42 2.71
C SER A 591 17.47 -22.79 3.94
N THR A 592 17.09 -22.32 5.13
CA THR A 592 17.66 -22.79 6.40
C THR A 592 17.12 -24.19 6.71
N SER A 593 17.87 -25.00 7.46
CA SER A 593 17.45 -26.36 7.84
C SER A 593 16.12 -26.36 8.60
N GLU A 594 15.93 -25.39 9.50
CA GLU A 594 14.68 -25.24 10.25
C GLU A 594 13.50 -24.88 9.34
N SER A 595 13.71 -23.99 8.37
CA SER A 595 12.66 -23.63 7.43
C SER A 595 12.20 -24.80 6.57
N GLN A 596 13.12 -25.70 6.22
CA GLN A 596 12.82 -26.90 5.46
C GLN A 596 11.95 -27.84 6.30
N ALA A 597 12.34 -28.07 7.56
CA ALA A 597 11.55 -28.88 8.50
C ALA A 597 10.16 -28.30 8.73
N LEU A 598 10.05 -26.98 8.92
CA LEU A 598 8.76 -26.32 9.13
C LEU A 598 7.84 -26.39 7.91
N ARG A 599 8.39 -26.44 6.69
CA ARG A 599 7.62 -26.55 5.43
C ARG A 599 7.28 -27.97 5.02
N GLU A 600 7.80 -28.97 5.73
CA GLU A 600 7.51 -30.37 5.45
C GLU A 600 5.99 -30.63 5.42
N GLY A 601 5.54 -31.34 4.38
CA GLY A 601 4.14 -31.65 4.13
C GLY A 601 3.33 -30.57 3.41
N LEU A 602 3.87 -29.37 3.16
CA LEU A 602 3.20 -28.32 2.38
C LEU A 602 3.47 -28.49 0.88
N THR A 603 2.96 -29.54 0.25
CA THR A 603 3.04 -29.72 -1.21
C THR A 603 1.97 -28.92 -1.94
N SER A 604 2.14 -28.73 -3.26
CA SER A 604 1.13 -28.08 -4.10
C SER A 604 -0.24 -28.75 -4.01
N GLU A 605 -0.27 -30.09 -3.93
CA GLU A 605 -1.49 -30.88 -3.79
C GLU A 605 -2.16 -30.64 -2.43
N VAL A 606 -1.37 -30.61 -1.36
CA VAL A 606 -1.85 -30.36 0.01
C VAL A 606 -2.39 -28.94 0.12
N LEU A 607 -1.68 -27.95 -0.43
CA LEU A 607 -2.18 -26.58 -0.48
C LEU A 607 -3.46 -26.51 -1.31
N LYS A 608 -3.52 -27.16 -2.48
CA LYS A 608 -4.76 -27.19 -3.25
C LYS A 608 -5.90 -27.85 -2.49
N SER A 609 -5.66 -28.89 -1.67
CA SER A 609 -6.70 -29.58 -0.89
C SER A 609 -7.19 -28.78 0.32
N ILE A 610 -6.26 -28.20 1.09
CA ILE A 610 -6.59 -27.38 2.28
C ILE A 610 -7.43 -26.17 1.87
N TRP A 611 -7.10 -25.61 0.71
CA TRP A 611 -7.64 -24.36 0.21
C TRP A 611 -8.70 -24.58 -0.88
N GLN A 612 -9.24 -25.79 -1.03
CA GLN A 612 -10.38 -26.01 -1.92
C GLN A 612 -11.54 -25.17 -1.41
N ILE A 613 -11.84 -24.15 -2.18
CA ILE A 613 -13.02 -23.34 -1.97
C ILE A 613 -14.03 -23.91 -2.92
N GLU A 614 -14.96 -24.68 -2.36
CA GLU A 614 -16.26 -24.75 -3.00
C GLU A 614 -16.77 -23.30 -3.11
N PRO A 615 -17.16 -22.87 -4.33
CA PRO A 615 -17.47 -21.48 -4.64
C PRO A 615 -18.57 -20.87 -3.77
#